data_AF-A0A3D4CK05-F1
#
_entry.id   AF-A0A3D4CK05-F1
#
_cell.length_a   1.000
_cell.length_b   1.000
_cell.length_c   1.000
_cell.angle_alpha   90.00
_cell.angle_beta   90.00
_cell.angle_gamma   90.00
#
_symmetry.space_group_name_H-M   'P 1'
#
loop_
_entity.id
_entity.type
_entity.pdbx_description
1 polymer ?
#
loop_
_entity_poly.entity_id
_entity_poly.type
_entity_poly.pdbx_seq_one_letter_code
_entity_poly.pdbx_strand_id
1 'polypeptide(L)'
;EKFYFLLDLIDWQKRLIEEDVHRGKFDHDMNLLLDEETDCLEKLRNQAEYQKLYSQINYVFRRGGYNRNEEEQKIVHNIVNHPLIKGKNTALSTKAATACYYIKGMCAVTEKNKEEAKENFERVVKIMEDNPPIMQELPKRYLRALNNLMFAYLDFGDFDKFFSINEKIRNLSGKPYFDSIDVEMKIFTLTRNALLLGYETLGEYDKAINELVPDILQGIEHYQDKINKEEEILFYYNIAALYFGKGMYKEALRYLNMVLNVKEEKLRQDVLIFAHFFNLIIHFELGNYDLLEYIIKSTKRLAKKKQKFYKMESTIIKYMKKLIKAGNKFEQMPIFEEFKAEIDEVLKDPFESVVTEYFDINTWLESKLSGKTIEELKREQLTLR
;
A
#
# COMPACT_ATOMS: atom_id res chain seq x y z
N GLU A 1 19.12 11.02 -17.13
CA GLU A 1 18.28 11.83 -18.05
C GLU A 1 18.05 13.22 -17.47
N LYS A 2 18.83 14.20 -17.92
CA LYS A 2 18.93 15.54 -17.33
C LYS A 2 18.59 16.60 -18.39
N PHE A 3 17.41 16.50 -18.99
CA PHE A 3 17.01 17.29 -20.16
C PHE A 3 17.02 18.82 -19.92
N TYR A 4 16.76 19.29 -18.69
CA TYR A 4 16.91 20.72 -18.38
C TYR A 4 18.33 21.23 -18.61
N PHE A 5 19.35 20.47 -18.18
CA PHE A 5 20.75 20.84 -18.41
C PHE A 5 21.12 20.73 -19.89
N LEU A 6 20.51 19.80 -20.63
CA LEU A 6 20.72 19.68 -22.06
C LEU A 6 20.16 20.90 -22.81
N LEU A 7 18.98 21.40 -22.41
CA LEU A 7 18.43 22.65 -22.94
C LEU A 7 19.34 23.85 -22.65
N ASP A 8 19.89 23.95 -21.44
CA ASP A 8 20.84 25.02 -21.10
C ASP A 8 22.10 24.96 -21.99
N LEU A 9 22.61 23.75 -22.24
CA LEU A 9 23.76 23.55 -23.13
C LEU A 9 23.44 23.90 -24.59
N ILE A 10 22.25 23.54 -25.06
CA ILE A 10 21.79 23.87 -26.42
C ILE A 10 21.66 25.40 -26.57
N ASP A 11 21.10 26.11 -25.59
CA ASP A 11 21.04 27.58 -25.58
C ASP A 11 22.44 28.20 -25.69
N TRP A 12 23.42 27.66 -24.97
CA TRP A 12 24.80 28.15 -25.05
C TRP A 12 25.43 27.86 -26.41
N GLN A 13 25.21 26.69 -26.98
CA GLN A 13 25.73 26.32 -28.31
C GLN A 13 25.13 27.20 -29.42
N LYS A 14 23.84 27.51 -29.35
CA LYS A 14 23.19 28.42 -30.30
C LYS A 14 23.84 29.81 -30.29
N ARG A 15 24.10 30.38 -29.11
CA ARG A 15 24.79 31.67 -28.98
C ARG A 15 26.20 31.64 -29.56
N LEU A 16 26.93 30.54 -29.38
CA LEU A 16 28.26 30.37 -29.97
C LEU A 16 28.21 30.31 -31.50
N ILE A 17 27.21 29.64 -32.07
CA ILE A 17 27.01 29.57 -33.53
C ILE A 17 26.64 30.95 -34.08
N GLU A 18 25.76 31.70 -33.41
CA GLU A 18 25.43 33.07 -33.79
C GLU A 18 26.69 33.96 -33.83
N GLU A 19 27.55 33.87 -32.81
CA GLU A 19 28.84 34.56 -32.78
C GLU A 19 29.81 34.12 -33.89
N ASP A 20 29.86 32.82 -34.21
CA ASP A 20 30.70 32.31 -35.30
C ASP A 20 30.19 32.74 -36.69
N VAL A 21 28.87 32.83 -36.86
CA VAL A 21 28.24 33.41 -38.07
C VAL A 21 28.64 34.89 -38.22
N HIS A 22 28.65 35.66 -37.12
CA HIS A 22 29.15 37.03 -37.14
C HIS A 22 30.64 37.13 -37.53
N ARG A 23 31.42 36.07 -37.28
CA ARG A 23 32.83 35.96 -37.67
C ARG A 23 33.04 35.35 -39.06
N GLY A 24 31.95 35.10 -39.80
CA GLY A 24 31.98 34.57 -41.17
C GLY A 24 32.22 33.05 -41.27
N LYS A 25 32.05 32.31 -40.16
CA LYS A 25 32.09 30.84 -40.16
C LYS A 25 30.66 30.29 -40.22
N PHE A 26 30.41 29.37 -41.15
CA PHE A 26 29.08 28.79 -41.39
C PHE A 26 29.10 27.25 -41.27
N ASP A 27 30.11 26.71 -40.60
CA ASP A 27 30.36 25.26 -40.55
C ASP A 27 29.41 24.50 -39.61
N HIS A 28 28.50 25.20 -38.93
CA HIS A 28 27.59 24.65 -37.93
C HIS A 28 26.13 24.68 -38.41
N ASP A 29 25.44 23.53 -38.34
CA ASP A 29 24.04 23.40 -38.72
C ASP A 29 23.11 23.73 -37.55
N MET A 30 22.51 24.91 -37.59
CA MET A 30 21.54 25.39 -36.61
C MET A 30 20.29 24.49 -36.53
N ASN A 31 19.88 23.85 -37.63
CA ASN A 31 18.66 23.05 -37.65
C ASN A 31 18.80 21.80 -36.79
N LEU A 32 19.98 21.18 -36.75
CA LEU A 32 20.23 20.02 -35.88
C LEU A 32 20.04 20.38 -34.40
N LEU A 33 20.47 21.56 -33.97
CA LEU A 33 20.27 22.03 -32.59
C LEU A 33 18.81 22.35 -32.29
N LEU A 34 18.06 22.87 -33.28
CA LEU A 34 16.63 23.12 -33.13
C LEU A 34 15.83 21.81 -33.03
N ASP A 35 16.23 20.79 -33.79
CA ASP A 35 15.64 19.44 -33.71
C ASP A 35 15.95 18.79 -32.35
N GLU A 36 17.20 18.90 -31.87
CA GLU A 36 17.60 18.40 -30.55
C GLU A 36 16.88 19.12 -29.40
N GLU A 37 16.71 20.44 -29.49
CA GLU A 37 15.91 21.21 -28.54
C GLU A 37 14.46 20.74 -28.51
N THR A 38 13.87 20.53 -29.70
CA THR A 38 12.48 20.08 -29.83
C THR A 38 12.29 18.70 -29.18
N ASP A 39 13.18 17.74 -29.46
CA ASP A 39 13.16 16.41 -28.83
C ASP A 39 13.31 16.49 -27.30
N CYS A 40 14.19 17.36 -26.79
CA CYS A 40 14.35 17.60 -25.35
C CYS A 40 13.07 18.13 -24.71
N LEU A 41 12.41 19.11 -25.33
CA LEU A 41 11.16 19.69 -24.87
C LEU A 41 10.03 18.65 -24.87
N GLU A 42 9.94 17.81 -25.91
CA GLU A 42 8.96 16.73 -25.98
C GLU A 42 9.16 15.69 -24.87
N LYS A 43 10.40 15.27 -24.62
CA LYS A 43 10.75 14.35 -23.53
C LYS A 43 10.43 14.94 -22.16
N LEU A 44 10.72 16.22 -21.93
CA LEU A 44 10.35 16.91 -20.69
C LEU A 44 8.85 16.96 -20.48
N ARG A 45 8.09 17.32 -21.52
CA ARG A 45 6.62 17.33 -21.47
C ARG A 45 6.08 15.93 -21.16
N ASN A 46 6.61 14.90 -21.82
CA ASN A 46 6.25 13.50 -21.57
C ASN A 46 6.51 13.11 -20.10
N GLN A 47 7.69 13.44 -19.57
CA GLN A 47 8.03 13.18 -18.16
C GLN A 47 7.10 13.91 -17.19
N ALA A 48 6.77 15.17 -17.46
CA ALA A 48 5.88 15.96 -16.63
C ALA A 48 4.46 15.36 -16.56
N GLU A 49 3.91 14.93 -17.70
CA GLU A 49 2.60 14.29 -17.74
C GLU A 49 2.59 12.95 -16.99
N TYR A 50 3.63 12.13 -17.15
CA TYR A 50 3.76 10.90 -16.35
C TYR A 50 3.90 11.20 -14.86
N GLN A 51 4.64 12.23 -14.47
CA GLN A 51 4.79 12.61 -13.07
C GLN A 51 3.47 13.09 -12.46
N LYS A 52 2.64 13.78 -13.23
CA LYS A 52 1.27 14.14 -12.83
C LYS A 52 0.41 12.90 -12.56
N LEU A 53 0.35 11.97 -13.51
CA LEU A 53 -0.40 10.71 -13.35
C LEU A 53 0.14 9.87 -12.17
N TYR A 54 1.46 9.79 -12.04
CA TYR A 54 2.14 9.13 -10.92
C TYR A 54 1.75 9.74 -9.58
N SER A 55 1.67 11.07 -9.51
CA SER A 55 1.26 11.76 -8.28
C SER A 55 -0.22 11.52 -7.96
N GLN A 56 -1.09 11.51 -8.97
CA GLN A 56 -2.52 11.23 -8.81
C GLN A 56 -2.80 9.82 -8.32
N ILE A 57 -2.13 8.80 -8.88
CA ILE A 57 -2.33 7.42 -8.42
C ILE A 57 -1.81 7.24 -6.99
N ASN A 58 -0.65 7.81 -6.64
CA ASN A 58 -0.14 7.74 -5.26
C ASN A 58 -1.04 8.51 -4.27
N TYR A 59 -1.67 9.60 -4.70
CA TYR A 59 -2.63 10.34 -3.87
C TYR A 59 -3.83 9.47 -3.48
N VAL A 60 -4.39 8.71 -4.43
CA VAL A 60 -5.49 7.78 -4.18
C VAL A 60 -5.10 6.77 -3.09
N PHE A 61 -3.97 6.08 -3.25
CA PHE A 61 -3.53 5.06 -2.30
C PHE A 61 -3.21 5.61 -0.89
N ARG A 62 -2.62 6.80 -0.79
CA ARG A 62 -2.29 7.40 0.53
C ARG A 62 -3.52 7.90 1.30
N ARG A 63 -4.56 8.34 0.58
CA ARG A 63 -5.78 8.89 1.19
C ARG A 63 -6.74 7.77 1.62
N GLY A 64 -7.01 6.83 0.73
CA GLY A 64 -8.12 5.89 0.85
C GLY A 64 -7.74 4.42 0.71
N GLY A 65 -6.46 4.08 0.49
CA GLY A 65 -6.03 2.71 0.27
C GLY A 65 -6.67 2.09 -0.97
N TYR A 66 -7.23 0.89 -0.80
CA TYR A 66 -7.93 0.15 -1.86
C TYR A 66 -9.33 0.73 -2.12
N ASN A 67 -9.60 1.06 -3.39
CA ASN A 67 -10.67 1.96 -3.82
C ASN A 67 -12.10 1.47 -3.58
N ARG A 68 -12.76 1.98 -2.53
CA ARG A 68 -14.24 1.99 -2.40
C ARG A 68 -14.90 3.34 -2.64
N ASN A 69 -14.12 4.40 -2.63
CA ASN A 69 -14.65 5.75 -2.78
C ASN A 69 -14.89 6.05 -4.27
N GLU A 70 -16.11 6.47 -4.63
CA GLU A 70 -16.45 6.85 -6.00
C GLU A 70 -15.53 7.94 -6.58
N GLU A 71 -15.09 8.91 -5.77
CA GLU A 71 -14.16 9.95 -6.23
C GLU A 71 -12.81 9.36 -6.63
N GLU A 72 -12.28 8.46 -5.81
CA GLU A 72 -10.96 7.85 -6.03
C GLU A 72 -11.03 6.83 -7.18
N GLN A 73 -12.16 6.13 -7.35
CA GLN A 73 -12.44 5.29 -8.51
C GLN A 73 -12.48 6.09 -9.81
N LYS A 74 -13.11 7.27 -9.82
CA LYS A 74 -13.10 8.17 -10.98
C LYS A 74 -11.68 8.60 -11.35
N ILE A 75 -10.83 8.91 -10.36
CA ILE A 75 -9.42 9.24 -10.61
C ILE A 75 -8.71 8.05 -11.27
N VAL A 76 -8.82 6.85 -10.71
CA VAL A 76 -8.17 5.66 -11.28
C VAL A 76 -8.70 5.35 -12.68
N HIS A 77 -10.01 5.43 -12.89
CA HIS A 77 -10.62 5.24 -14.20
C HIS A 77 -10.07 6.23 -15.23
N ASN A 78 -9.91 7.50 -14.86
CA ASN A 78 -9.32 8.51 -15.75
C ASN A 78 -7.85 8.19 -16.09
N ILE A 79 -7.08 7.68 -15.12
CA ILE A 79 -5.67 7.30 -15.32
C ILE A 79 -5.57 6.10 -16.26
N VAL A 80 -6.33 5.03 -16.01
CA VAL A 80 -6.36 3.82 -16.86
C VAL A 80 -6.75 4.16 -18.29
N ASN A 81 -7.66 5.12 -18.49
CA ASN A 81 -8.09 5.56 -19.81
C ASN A 81 -7.21 6.63 -20.45
N HIS A 82 -6.19 7.13 -19.76
CA HIS A 82 -5.32 8.17 -20.29
C HIS A 82 -4.52 7.67 -21.50
N PRO A 83 -4.36 8.45 -22.59
CA PRO A 83 -3.64 8.03 -23.80
C PRO A 83 -2.23 7.52 -23.54
N LEU A 84 -1.50 8.14 -22.61
CA LEU A 84 -0.15 7.69 -22.22
C LEU A 84 -0.13 6.30 -21.56
N ILE A 85 -1.20 5.90 -20.89
CA ILE A 85 -1.29 4.61 -20.20
C ILE A 85 -1.81 3.53 -21.15
N LYS A 86 -2.87 3.81 -21.92
CA LYS A 86 -3.42 2.86 -22.91
C LYS A 86 -2.48 2.63 -24.09
N GLY A 87 -1.81 3.68 -24.55
CA GLY A 87 -0.95 3.61 -25.72
C GLY A 87 0.25 2.68 -25.53
N LYS A 88 0.79 2.21 -26.66
CA LYS A 88 2.04 1.45 -26.70
C LYS A 88 3.21 2.42 -26.95
N ASN A 89 4.35 2.18 -26.30
CA ASN A 89 5.59 2.93 -26.49
C ASN A 89 5.43 4.46 -26.34
N THR A 90 4.57 4.90 -25.44
CA THR A 90 4.25 6.31 -25.16
C THR A 90 5.27 6.99 -24.24
N ALA A 91 6.19 6.23 -23.63
CA ALA A 91 7.25 6.76 -22.81
C ALA A 91 8.48 7.08 -23.66
N LEU A 92 8.90 8.35 -23.68
CA LEU A 92 10.01 8.84 -24.51
C LEU A 92 11.37 8.82 -23.78
N SER A 93 11.40 8.32 -22.55
CA SER A 93 12.59 8.30 -21.69
C SER A 93 12.50 7.15 -20.67
N THR A 94 13.64 6.73 -20.13
CA THR A 94 13.71 5.66 -19.11
C THR A 94 12.94 6.06 -17.84
N LYS A 95 13.02 7.33 -17.41
CA LYS A 95 12.19 7.84 -16.29
C LYS A 95 10.70 7.78 -16.57
N ALA A 96 10.28 8.11 -17.80
CA ALA A 96 8.88 8.00 -18.21
C ALA A 96 8.43 6.55 -18.25
N ALA A 97 9.29 5.63 -18.72
CA ALA A 97 8.98 4.21 -18.79
C ALA A 97 8.77 3.61 -17.39
N THR A 98 9.66 3.91 -16.44
CA THR A 98 9.47 3.46 -15.04
C THR A 98 8.19 4.03 -14.41
N ALA A 99 7.83 5.29 -14.71
CA ALA A 99 6.58 5.87 -14.25
C ALA A 99 5.35 5.18 -14.88
N CYS A 100 5.38 4.93 -16.19
CA CYS A 100 4.32 4.26 -16.93
C CYS A 100 4.01 2.88 -16.36
N TYR A 101 5.01 2.01 -16.26
CA TYR A 101 4.82 0.67 -15.71
C TYR A 101 4.43 0.70 -14.23
N TYR A 102 4.98 1.62 -13.43
CA TYR A 102 4.55 1.77 -12.04
C TYR A 102 3.06 2.13 -11.94
N ILE A 103 2.59 3.10 -12.75
CA ILE A 103 1.18 3.51 -12.77
C ILE A 103 0.29 2.33 -13.17
N LYS A 104 0.67 1.59 -14.22
CA LYS A 104 -0.06 0.38 -14.65
C LYS A 104 -0.12 -0.67 -13.54
N GLY A 105 1.00 -0.93 -12.87
CA GLY A 105 1.04 -1.83 -11.72
C GLY A 105 0.10 -1.41 -10.59
N MET A 106 0.10 -0.13 -10.22
CA MET A 106 -0.81 0.40 -9.20
C MET A 106 -2.28 0.33 -9.64
N CYS A 107 -2.60 0.57 -10.91
CA CYS A 107 -3.96 0.38 -11.45
C CYS A 107 -4.40 -1.09 -11.35
N ALA A 108 -3.54 -2.02 -11.75
CA ALA A 108 -3.81 -3.45 -11.62
C ALA A 108 -4.03 -3.88 -10.16
N VAL A 109 -3.28 -3.30 -9.19
CA VAL A 109 -3.53 -3.50 -7.76
C VAL A 109 -4.94 -3.06 -7.36
N THR A 110 -5.43 -1.91 -7.87
CA THR A 110 -6.80 -1.47 -7.56
C THR A 110 -7.88 -2.36 -8.15
N GLU A 111 -7.58 -3.02 -9.27
CA GLU A 111 -8.47 -3.97 -9.95
C GLU A 111 -8.33 -5.40 -9.42
N LYS A 112 -7.47 -5.61 -8.40
CA LYS A 112 -7.08 -6.91 -7.84
C LYS A 112 -6.49 -7.88 -8.89
N ASN A 113 -5.95 -7.35 -9.99
CA ASN A 113 -5.22 -8.13 -10.98
C ASN A 113 -3.76 -8.31 -10.53
N LYS A 114 -3.54 -9.34 -9.68
CA LYS A 114 -2.26 -9.62 -9.03
C LYS A 114 -1.14 -9.95 -10.04
N GLU A 115 -1.50 -10.62 -11.13
CA GLU A 115 -0.57 -11.04 -12.19
C GLU A 115 -0.05 -9.84 -12.96
N GLU A 116 -0.97 -9.00 -13.46
CA GLU A 116 -0.60 -7.78 -14.18
C GLU A 116 0.15 -6.80 -13.26
N ALA A 117 -0.25 -6.67 -12.00
CA ALA A 117 0.46 -5.86 -11.01
C ALA A 117 1.92 -6.32 -10.89
N LYS A 118 2.14 -7.61 -10.66
CA LYS A 118 3.47 -8.23 -10.56
C LYS A 118 4.30 -7.97 -11.82
N GLU A 119 3.79 -8.29 -13.00
CA GLU A 119 4.52 -8.10 -14.27
C GLU A 119 4.98 -6.66 -14.46
N ASN A 120 4.11 -5.69 -14.17
CA ASN A 120 4.42 -4.29 -14.30
C ASN A 120 5.50 -3.85 -13.30
N PHE A 121 5.43 -4.26 -12.04
CA PHE A 121 6.47 -3.93 -11.06
C PHE A 121 7.80 -4.64 -11.33
N GLU A 122 7.80 -5.87 -11.84
CA GLU A 122 9.01 -6.56 -12.31
C GLU A 122 9.69 -5.78 -13.44
N ARG A 123 8.89 -5.24 -14.38
CA ARG A 123 9.42 -4.36 -15.44
C ARG A 123 10.02 -3.08 -14.87
N VAL A 124 9.38 -2.43 -13.88
CA VAL A 124 9.96 -1.24 -13.22
C VAL A 124 11.31 -1.58 -12.59
N VAL A 125 11.37 -2.65 -11.81
CA VAL A 125 12.60 -3.11 -11.13
C VAL A 125 13.69 -3.40 -12.15
N LYS A 126 13.38 -4.18 -13.19
CA LYS A 126 14.34 -4.50 -14.25
C LYS A 126 14.88 -3.25 -14.95
N ILE A 127 14.01 -2.33 -15.38
CA ILE A 127 14.44 -1.09 -16.03
C ILE A 127 15.38 -0.28 -15.13
N MET A 128 15.10 -0.22 -13.82
CA MET A 128 15.94 0.54 -12.87
C MET A 128 17.28 -0.15 -12.58
N GLU A 129 17.31 -1.48 -12.51
CA GLU A 129 18.54 -2.27 -12.34
C GLU A 129 19.44 -2.21 -13.58
N ASP A 130 18.84 -2.25 -14.77
CA ASP A 130 19.54 -2.07 -16.04
C ASP A 130 20.04 -0.61 -16.22
N ASN A 131 19.54 0.34 -15.42
CA ASN A 131 19.88 1.77 -15.49
C ASN A 131 20.21 2.38 -14.11
N PRO A 132 21.37 2.05 -13.50
CA PRO A 132 21.74 2.53 -12.16
C PRO A 132 21.66 4.05 -11.93
N PRO A 133 21.98 4.94 -12.91
CA PRO A 133 21.81 6.39 -12.72
C PRO A 133 20.35 6.81 -12.50
N ILE A 134 19.39 6.11 -13.11
CA ILE A 134 17.96 6.35 -12.89
C ILE A 134 17.55 5.87 -11.49
N MET A 135 18.09 4.72 -11.07
CA MET A 135 17.90 4.22 -9.72
C MET A 135 18.45 5.18 -8.66
N GLN A 136 19.64 5.76 -8.91
CA GLN A 136 20.23 6.78 -8.04
C GLN A 136 19.37 8.02 -7.91
N GLU A 137 18.75 8.46 -9.01
CA GLU A 137 17.92 9.66 -9.00
C GLU A 137 16.55 9.42 -8.36
N LEU A 138 16.05 8.19 -8.41
CA LEU A 138 14.69 7.82 -7.97
C LEU A 138 14.69 6.62 -6.99
N PRO A 139 15.51 6.61 -5.92
CA PRO A 139 15.68 5.43 -5.07
C PRO A 139 14.36 5.01 -4.41
N LYS A 140 13.53 5.97 -3.99
CA LYS A 140 12.22 5.69 -3.41
C LYS A 140 11.25 5.01 -4.39
N ARG A 141 11.36 5.26 -5.70
CA ARG A 141 10.53 4.59 -6.72
C ARG A 141 10.92 3.12 -6.83
N TYR A 142 12.21 2.83 -6.82
CA TYR A 142 12.74 1.46 -6.80
C TYR A 142 12.27 0.70 -5.57
N LEU A 143 12.43 1.28 -4.38
CA LEU A 143 11.99 0.69 -3.12
C LEU A 143 10.48 0.39 -3.10
N ARG A 144 9.66 1.30 -3.62
CA ARG A 144 8.21 1.07 -3.72
C ARG A 144 7.86 -0.02 -4.73
N ALA A 145 8.56 -0.10 -5.86
CA ALA A 145 8.34 -1.18 -6.83
C ALA A 145 8.67 -2.55 -6.23
N LEU A 146 9.82 -2.67 -5.55
CA LEU A 146 10.18 -3.89 -4.81
C LEU A 146 9.16 -4.22 -3.72
N ASN A 147 8.67 -3.23 -2.98
CA ASN A 147 7.66 -3.45 -1.95
C ASN A 147 6.32 -3.95 -2.51
N ASN A 148 5.88 -3.43 -3.65
CA ASN A 148 4.69 -3.97 -4.31
C ASN A 148 4.93 -5.40 -4.83
N LEU A 149 6.15 -5.74 -5.26
CA LEU A 149 6.49 -7.13 -5.58
C LEU A 149 6.43 -8.02 -4.35
N MET A 150 6.92 -7.57 -3.19
CA MET A 150 6.75 -8.33 -1.94
C MET A 150 5.28 -8.66 -1.69
N PHE A 151 4.39 -7.67 -1.76
CA PHE A 151 2.96 -7.92 -1.57
C PHE A 151 2.37 -8.88 -2.62
N ALA A 152 2.77 -8.74 -3.90
CA ALA A 152 2.35 -9.68 -4.94
C ALA A 152 2.82 -11.11 -4.64
N TYR A 153 4.07 -11.30 -4.21
CA TYR A 153 4.60 -12.63 -3.87
C TYR A 153 3.94 -13.22 -2.62
N LEU A 154 3.66 -12.39 -1.61
CA LEU A 154 2.88 -12.79 -0.44
C LEU A 154 1.49 -13.28 -0.84
N ASP A 155 0.84 -12.55 -1.75
CA ASP A 155 -0.47 -12.89 -2.31
C ASP A 155 -0.47 -14.22 -3.08
N PHE A 156 0.60 -14.50 -3.82
CA PHE A 156 0.79 -15.78 -4.52
C PHE A 156 1.25 -16.93 -3.60
N GLY A 157 1.58 -16.64 -2.34
CA GLY A 157 2.16 -17.63 -1.42
C GLY A 157 3.63 -17.99 -1.73
N ASP A 158 4.32 -17.20 -2.55
CA ASP A 158 5.75 -17.38 -2.85
C ASP A 158 6.59 -16.70 -1.75
N PHE A 159 6.62 -17.33 -0.57
CA PHE A 159 7.26 -16.78 0.63
C PHE A 159 8.77 -16.64 0.48
N ASP A 160 9.41 -17.54 -0.27
CA ASP A 160 10.86 -17.48 -0.54
C ASP A 160 11.22 -16.18 -1.27
N LYS A 161 10.49 -15.84 -2.34
CA LYS A 161 10.72 -14.56 -3.04
C LYS A 161 10.32 -13.36 -2.21
N PHE A 162 9.26 -13.46 -1.41
CA PHE A 162 8.87 -12.41 -0.48
C PHE A 162 10.03 -12.06 0.48
N PHE A 163 10.59 -13.06 1.17
CA PHE A 163 11.71 -12.84 2.10
C PHE A 163 12.99 -12.43 1.38
N SER A 164 13.28 -13.01 0.20
CA SER A 164 14.43 -12.63 -0.62
C SER A 164 14.40 -11.15 -1.03
N ILE A 165 13.23 -10.64 -1.47
CA ILE A 165 13.07 -9.22 -1.80
C ILE A 165 13.15 -8.35 -0.54
N ASN A 166 12.58 -8.80 0.57
CA ASN A 166 12.69 -8.06 1.84
C ASN A 166 14.16 -7.87 2.24
N GLU A 167 14.93 -8.97 2.21
CA GLU A 167 16.36 -8.95 2.50
C GLU A 167 17.12 -8.06 1.52
N LYS A 168 16.82 -8.16 0.21
CA LYS A 168 17.39 -7.30 -0.82
C LYS A 168 17.17 -5.82 -0.50
N ILE A 169 15.96 -5.41 -0.14
CA ILE A 169 15.66 -4.02 0.22
C ILE A 169 16.46 -3.59 1.45
N ARG A 170 16.51 -4.42 2.50
CA ARG A 170 17.26 -4.12 3.72
C ARG A 170 18.76 -3.94 3.46
N ASN A 171 19.33 -4.78 2.59
CA ASN A 171 20.75 -4.73 2.23
C ASN A 171 21.14 -3.51 1.38
N LEU A 172 20.17 -2.69 0.93
CA LEU A 172 20.43 -1.40 0.30
C LEU A 172 20.74 -0.30 1.32
N SER A 173 20.33 -0.44 2.58
CA SER A 173 20.57 0.60 3.59
C SER A 173 22.06 0.91 3.71
N GLY A 174 22.43 2.19 3.69
CA GLY A 174 23.83 2.63 3.74
C GLY A 174 24.66 2.33 2.48
N LYS A 175 24.08 1.75 1.43
CA LYS A 175 24.76 1.62 0.12
C LYS A 175 24.71 2.97 -0.63
N PRO A 176 25.62 3.19 -1.60
CA PRO A 176 25.53 4.34 -2.47
C PRO A 176 24.11 4.50 -3.03
N TYR A 177 23.61 5.74 -3.01
CA TYR A 177 22.26 6.14 -3.45
C TYR A 177 21.12 5.84 -2.47
N PHE A 178 21.40 5.09 -1.41
CA PHE A 178 20.43 4.65 -0.40
C PHE A 178 20.86 5.01 1.03
N ASP A 179 21.85 5.88 1.17
CA ASP A 179 22.49 6.33 2.41
C ASP A 179 21.87 7.60 3.02
N SER A 180 20.88 8.20 2.33
CA SER A 180 20.16 9.33 2.90
C SER A 180 19.16 8.86 3.97
N ILE A 181 19.06 9.60 5.08
CA ILE A 181 18.17 9.31 6.22
C ILE A 181 16.72 9.02 5.77
N ASP A 182 16.19 9.78 4.81
CA ASP A 182 14.82 9.56 4.34
C ASP A 182 14.67 8.21 3.61
N VAL A 183 15.67 7.84 2.80
CA VAL A 183 15.67 6.56 2.09
C VAL A 183 15.84 5.39 3.07
N GLU A 184 16.72 5.52 4.07
CA GLU A 184 16.88 4.51 5.13
C GLU A 184 15.60 4.34 5.96
N MET A 185 14.96 5.45 6.34
CA MET A 185 13.66 5.42 7.00
C MET A 185 12.62 4.71 6.12
N LYS A 186 12.63 4.97 4.80
CA LYS A 186 11.71 4.29 3.89
C LYS A 186 12.01 2.80 3.74
N ILE A 187 13.28 2.39 3.75
CA ILE A 187 13.69 0.97 3.79
C ILE A 187 13.15 0.32 5.06
N PHE A 188 13.34 0.97 6.20
CA PHE A 188 12.83 0.50 7.49
C PHE A 188 11.31 0.33 7.46
N THR A 189 10.55 1.36 7.08
CA THR A 189 9.07 1.28 7.14
C THR A 189 8.50 0.25 6.17
N LEU A 190 8.99 0.21 4.93
CA LEU A 190 8.50 -0.75 3.93
C LEU A 190 8.79 -2.19 4.35
N THR A 191 10.02 -2.48 4.73
CA THR A 191 10.43 -3.86 5.04
C THR A 191 9.75 -4.38 6.29
N ARG A 192 9.59 -3.54 7.33
CA ARG A 192 8.96 -3.96 8.58
C ARG A 192 7.45 -4.11 8.46
N ASN A 193 6.76 -3.18 7.78
CA ASN A 193 5.33 -3.35 7.50
C ASN A 193 5.06 -4.61 6.68
N ALA A 194 5.89 -4.90 5.67
CA ALA A 194 5.77 -6.12 4.89
C ALA A 194 5.95 -7.37 5.77
N LEU A 195 6.98 -7.41 6.63
CA LEU A 195 7.22 -8.55 7.52
C LEU A 195 6.10 -8.79 8.53
N LEU A 196 5.45 -7.73 9.05
CA LEU A 196 4.29 -7.90 9.94
C LEU A 196 3.18 -8.70 9.23
N LEU A 197 2.84 -8.30 7.99
CA LEU A 197 1.84 -9.00 7.17
C LEU A 197 2.30 -10.40 6.75
N GLY A 198 3.59 -10.55 6.46
CA GLY A 198 4.20 -11.85 6.12
C GLY A 198 4.06 -12.86 7.26
N TYR A 199 4.45 -12.47 8.48
CA TYR A 199 4.33 -13.35 9.64
C TYR A 199 2.88 -13.60 10.07
N GLU A 200 1.99 -12.62 9.93
CA GLU A 200 0.55 -12.83 10.12
C GLU A 200 0.02 -13.89 9.15
N THR A 201 0.38 -13.79 7.86
CA THR A 201 -0.03 -14.74 6.83
C THR A 201 0.50 -16.14 7.09
N LEU A 202 1.75 -16.24 7.57
CA LEU A 202 2.40 -17.50 7.90
C LEU A 202 1.92 -18.12 9.23
N GLY A 203 1.16 -17.38 10.04
CA GLY A 203 0.85 -17.78 11.41
C GLY A 203 2.08 -17.81 12.34
N GLU A 204 3.17 -17.10 11.99
CA GLU A 204 4.40 -16.96 12.78
C GLU A 204 4.27 -15.82 13.81
N TYR A 205 3.18 -15.81 14.58
CA TYR A 205 2.85 -14.73 15.50
C TYR A 205 3.90 -14.51 16.59
N ASP A 206 4.42 -15.58 17.19
CA ASP A 206 5.41 -15.47 18.27
C ASP A 206 6.71 -14.82 17.80
N LYS A 207 7.17 -15.16 16.60
CA LYS A 207 8.36 -14.56 16.00
C LYS A 207 8.14 -13.08 15.71
N ALA A 208 6.98 -12.72 15.16
CA ALA A 208 6.64 -11.33 14.93
C ALA A 208 6.59 -10.53 16.25
N ILE A 209 5.91 -11.05 17.27
CA ILE A 209 5.72 -10.37 18.57
C ILE A 209 7.03 -10.24 19.34
N ASN A 210 7.86 -11.28 19.36
CA ASN A 210 9.07 -11.31 20.20
C ASN A 210 10.29 -10.65 19.54
N GLU A 211 10.38 -10.65 18.21
CA GLU A 211 11.55 -10.13 17.49
C GLU A 211 11.23 -8.86 16.71
N LEU A 212 10.16 -8.87 15.91
CA LEU A 212 9.86 -7.78 14.98
C LEU A 212 9.18 -6.58 15.65
N VAL A 213 8.22 -6.80 16.56
CA VAL A 213 7.54 -5.70 17.25
C VAL A 213 8.53 -4.83 18.05
N PRO A 214 9.48 -5.38 18.83
CA PRO A 214 10.49 -4.57 19.51
C PRO A 214 11.38 -3.77 18.55
N ASP A 215 11.84 -4.38 17.45
CA ASP A 215 12.64 -3.70 16.39
C ASP A 215 11.87 -2.51 15.80
N ILE A 216 10.57 -2.68 15.56
CA ILE A 216 9.71 -1.60 15.05
C ILE A 216 9.58 -0.47 16.05
N LEU A 217 9.28 -0.79 17.32
CA LEU A 217 9.12 0.23 18.36
C LEU A 217 10.41 1.01 18.60
N GLN A 218 11.56 0.32 18.60
CA GLN A 218 12.87 0.96 18.68
C GLN A 218 13.13 1.86 17.47
N GLY A 219 12.77 1.42 16.26
CA GLY A 219 12.91 2.24 15.06
C GLY A 219 11.99 3.47 15.07
N ILE A 220 10.76 3.35 15.58
CA ILE A 220 9.86 4.49 15.79
C ILE A 220 10.50 5.50 16.74
N GLU A 221 11.08 5.05 17.85
CA GLU A 221 11.79 5.91 18.80
C GLU A 221 13.06 6.53 18.19
N HIS A 222 13.79 5.78 17.36
CA HIS A 222 15.02 6.26 16.72
C HIS A 222 14.75 7.36 15.68
N TYR A 223 13.75 7.16 14.82
CA TYR A 223 13.42 8.10 13.75
C TYR A 223 12.49 9.24 14.23
N GLN A 224 11.79 9.07 15.34
CA GLN A 224 10.88 10.07 15.94
C GLN A 224 9.95 10.70 14.88
N ASP A 225 9.88 12.03 14.85
CA ASP A 225 9.03 12.82 13.96
C ASP A 225 9.39 12.69 12.46
N LYS A 226 10.46 11.95 12.11
CA LYS A 226 10.80 11.66 10.70
C LYS A 226 9.94 10.55 10.12
N ILE A 227 9.39 9.65 10.97
CA ILE A 227 8.39 8.70 10.48
C ILE A 227 7.11 9.48 10.26
N ASN A 228 6.63 9.45 9.02
CA ASN A 228 5.37 10.11 8.72
C ASN A 228 4.19 9.38 9.39
N LYS A 229 3.12 10.11 9.67
CA LYS A 229 1.97 9.58 10.41
C LYS A 229 1.27 8.42 9.72
N GLU A 230 1.32 8.36 8.39
CA GLU A 230 0.75 7.25 7.61
C GLU A 230 1.44 5.92 7.96
N GLU A 231 2.77 5.91 8.08
CA GLU A 231 3.54 4.70 8.41
C GLU A 231 3.32 4.28 9.87
N GLU A 232 3.22 5.22 10.81
CA GLU A 232 2.87 4.91 12.20
C GLU A 232 1.49 4.26 12.33
N ILE A 233 0.49 4.80 11.63
CA ILE A 233 -0.87 4.23 11.60
C ILE A 233 -0.80 2.77 11.17
N LEU A 234 -0.05 2.47 10.10
CA LEU A 234 0.11 1.13 9.58
C LEU A 234 0.80 0.20 10.57
N PHE A 235 1.90 0.65 11.18
CA PHE A 235 2.59 -0.14 12.19
C PHE A 235 1.68 -0.52 13.35
N TYR A 236 1.05 0.47 13.98
CA TYR A 236 0.20 0.18 15.14
C TYR A 236 -1.02 -0.66 14.78
N TYR A 237 -1.58 -0.49 13.58
CA TYR A 237 -2.67 -1.33 13.09
C TYR A 237 -2.24 -2.78 12.88
N ASN A 238 -1.14 -3.01 12.16
CA ASN A 238 -0.62 -4.34 11.87
C ASN A 238 -0.11 -5.05 13.14
N ILE A 239 0.49 -4.31 14.07
CA ILE A 239 0.85 -4.83 15.40
C ILE A 239 -0.41 -5.27 16.15
N ALA A 240 -1.47 -4.47 16.14
CA ALA A 240 -2.74 -4.85 16.77
C ALA A 240 -3.33 -6.13 16.13
N ALA A 241 -3.27 -6.26 14.80
CA ALA A 241 -3.69 -7.45 14.08
C ALA A 241 -2.90 -8.71 14.50
N LEU A 242 -1.58 -8.61 14.64
CA LEU A 242 -0.75 -9.71 15.13
C LEU A 242 -1.11 -10.17 16.54
N TYR A 243 -1.21 -9.23 17.49
CA TYR A 243 -1.60 -9.59 18.87
C TYR A 243 -3.01 -10.20 18.90
N PHE A 244 -3.94 -9.70 18.06
CA PHE A 244 -5.27 -10.27 17.94
C PHE A 244 -5.24 -11.71 17.41
N GLY A 245 -4.47 -11.97 16.35
CA GLY A 245 -4.30 -13.32 15.78
C GLY A 245 -3.69 -14.32 16.77
N LYS A 246 -2.83 -13.86 17.68
CA LYS A 246 -2.30 -14.66 18.79
C LYS A 246 -3.30 -14.86 19.95
N GLY A 247 -4.45 -14.18 19.93
CA GLY A 247 -5.43 -14.19 21.03
C GLY A 247 -5.10 -13.25 22.20
N MET A 248 -4.11 -12.38 22.05
CA MET A 248 -3.67 -11.40 23.04
C MET A 248 -4.47 -10.08 22.89
N TYR A 249 -5.77 -10.15 23.21
CA TYR A 249 -6.72 -9.09 22.90
C TYR A 249 -6.50 -7.76 23.64
N LYS A 250 -5.89 -7.79 24.84
CA LYS A 250 -5.61 -6.56 25.61
C LYS A 250 -4.50 -5.74 24.93
N GLU A 251 -3.47 -6.43 24.46
CA GLU A 251 -2.33 -5.87 23.74
C GLU A 251 -2.78 -5.38 22.37
N ALA A 252 -3.61 -6.16 21.66
CA ALA A 252 -4.25 -5.73 20.43
C ALA A 252 -5.01 -4.41 20.63
N LEU A 253 -5.83 -4.32 21.68
CA LEU A 253 -6.57 -3.09 22.02
C LEU A 253 -5.62 -1.91 22.30
N ARG A 254 -4.51 -2.14 23.01
CA ARG A 254 -3.54 -1.10 23.34
C ARG A 254 -2.98 -0.44 22.08
N TYR A 255 -2.53 -1.23 21.11
CA TYR A 255 -1.98 -0.71 19.86
C TYR A 255 -3.07 -0.14 18.94
N LEU A 256 -4.25 -0.77 18.89
CA LEU A 256 -5.36 -0.24 18.11
C LEU A 256 -5.81 1.15 18.61
N ASN A 257 -5.77 1.39 19.93
CA ASN A 257 -6.05 2.70 20.50
C ASN A 257 -5.07 3.77 20.03
N MET A 258 -3.82 3.43 19.70
CA MET A 258 -2.89 4.40 19.10
C MET A 258 -3.37 4.86 17.71
N VAL A 259 -4.02 3.97 16.96
CA VAL A 259 -4.63 4.28 15.65
C VAL A 259 -5.92 5.08 15.83
N LEU A 260 -6.80 4.67 16.75
CA LEU A 260 -8.09 5.33 17.00
C LEU A 260 -7.96 6.77 17.52
N ASN A 261 -6.84 7.09 18.18
CA ASN A 261 -6.57 8.41 18.74
C ASN A 261 -5.89 9.38 17.75
N VAL A 262 -5.64 8.95 16.51
CA VAL A 262 -5.08 9.82 15.47
C VAL A 262 -6.08 10.91 15.08
N LYS A 263 -5.62 12.16 15.05
CA LYS A 263 -6.47 13.33 14.74
C LYS A 263 -6.50 13.67 13.24
N GLU A 264 -5.57 13.14 12.46
CA GLU A 264 -5.49 13.39 11.01
C GLU A 264 -6.69 12.82 10.25
N GLU A 265 -7.59 13.71 9.79
CA GLU A 265 -8.82 13.31 9.10
C GLU A 265 -8.65 12.96 7.61
N LYS A 266 -7.43 13.02 7.05
CA LYS A 266 -7.19 12.86 5.61
C LYS A 266 -6.29 11.69 5.23
N LEU A 267 -5.44 11.20 6.13
CA LEU A 267 -4.56 10.07 5.87
C LEU A 267 -5.27 8.77 6.19
N ARG A 268 -5.02 7.73 5.39
CA ARG A 268 -5.46 6.35 5.60
C ARG A 268 -6.87 6.21 6.21
N GLN A 269 -7.83 6.90 5.60
CA GLN A 269 -9.22 6.89 6.10
C GLN A 269 -9.85 5.50 6.02
N ASP A 270 -9.37 4.65 5.12
CA ASP A 270 -9.59 3.21 5.12
C ASP A 270 -9.23 2.57 6.47
N VAL A 271 -7.96 2.63 6.87
CA VAL A 271 -7.47 1.99 8.10
C VAL A 271 -8.16 2.56 9.33
N LEU A 272 -8.32 3.88 9.41
CA LEU A 272 -8.95 4.52 10.56
C LEU A 272 -10.42 4.06 10.73
N ILE A 273 -11.17 3.91 9.64
CA ILE A 273 -12.54 3.42 9.71
C ILE A 273 -12.55 1.94 10.12
N PHE A 274 -11.69 1.11 9.52
CA PHE A 274 -11.58 -0.30 9.89
C PHE A 274 -11.09 -0.52 11.31
N ALA A 275 -10.28 0.38 11.86
CA ALA A 275 -9.90 0.34 13.27
C ALA A 275 -11.13 0.39 14.19
N HIS A 276 -12.19 1.14 13.85
CA HIS A 276 -13.41 1.14 14.64
C HIS A 276 -14.22 -0.16 14.56
N PHE A 277 -14.19 -0.84 13.41
CA PHE A 277 -14.80 -2.18 13.29
C PHE A 277 -13.97 -3.23 14.01
N PHE A 278 -12.66 -3.15 13.88
CA PHE A 278 -11.76 -4.05 14.57
C PHE A 278 -11.87 -3.89 16.09
N ASN A 279 -12.04 -2.65 16.56
CA ASN A 279 -12.28 -2.37 17.98
C ASN A 279 -13.55 -3.04 18.51
N LEU A 280 -14.62 -3.13 17.72
CA LEU A 280 -15.83 -3.88 18.09
C LEU A 280 -15.52 -5.34 18.35
N ILE A 281 -14.73 -5.94 17.46
CA ILE A 281 -14.37 -7.36 17.54
C ILE A 281 -13.47 -7.59 18.75
N ILE A 282 -12.45 -6.75 18.97
CA ILE A 282 -11.58 -6.85 20.14
C ILE A 282 -12.36 -6.73 21.46
N HIS A 283 -13.28 -5.77 21.57
CA HIS A 283 -14.09 -5.64 22.78
C HIS A 283 -15.05 -6.81 22.98
N PHE A 284 -15.53 -7.44 21.90
CA PHE A 284 -16.31 -8.67 21.97
C PHE A 284 -15.47 -9.84 22.49
N GLU A 285 -14.25 -10.02 21.98
CA GLU A 285 -13.32 -11.05 22.47
C GLU A 285 -12.95 -10.87 23.94
N LEU A 286 -12.85 -9.62 24.39
CA LEU A 286 -12.61 -9.28 25.79
C LEU A 286 -13.84 -9.46 26.69
N GLY A 287 -15.01 -9.78 26.14
CA GLY A 287 -16.27 -9.90 26.89
C GLY A 287 -16.83 -8.58 27.41
N ASN A 288 -16.41 -7.44 26.83
CA ASN A 288 -16.84 -6.10 27.24
C ASN A 288 -18.23 -5.75 26.69
N TYR A 289 -19.22 -6.61 26.92
CA TYR A 289 -20.55 -6.51 26.30
C TYR A 289 -21.30 -5.22 26.66
N ASP A 290 -21.15 -4.72 27.89
CA ASP A 290 -21.78 -3.47 28.35
C ASP A 290 -21.34 -2.26 27.52
N LEU A 291 -20.06 -2.23 27.11
CA LEU A 291 -19.50 -1.14 26.31
C LEU A 291 -19.84 -1.28 24.82
N LEU A 292 -20.03 -2.51 24.33
CA LEU A 292 -20.23 -2.77 22.91
C LEU A 292 -21.45 -2.08 22.33
N GLU A 293 -22.54 -1.93 23.08
CA GLU A 293 -23.73 -1.23 22.54
C GLU A 293 -23.39 0.23 22.19
N TYR A 294 -22.60 0.90 23.03
CA TYR A 294 -22.11 2.25 22.77
C TYR A 294 -21.16 2.27 21.57
N ILE A 295 -20.17 1.36 21.53
CA ILE A 295 -19.19 1.32 20.44
C ILE A 295 -19.92 1.08 19.11
N ILE A 296 -20.87 0.14 19.03
CA ILE A 296 -21.66 -0.15 17.83
C ILE A 296 -22.37 1.11 17.31
N LYS A 297 -23.02 1.87 18.20
CA LYS A 297 -23.69 3.13 17.84
C LYS A 297 -22.70 4.14 17.29
N SER A 298 -21.53 4.28 17.94
CA SER A 298 -20.49 5.23 17.52
C SER A 298 -19.86 4.85 16.18
N THR A 299 -19.50 3.58 15.96
CA THR A 299 -18.93 3.05 14.72
C THR A 299 -19.90 3.20 13.56
N LYS A 300 -21.18 2.83 13.75
CA LYS A 300 -22.22 3.02 12.73
C LYS A 300 -22.38 4.50 12.32
N ARG A 301 -22.38 5.41 13.29
CA ARG A 301 -22.50 6.86 13.03
C ARG A 301 -21.30 7.37 12.23
N LEU A 302 -20.09 6.96 12.60
CA LEU A 302 -18.86 7.36 11.91
C LEU A 302 -18.85 6.86 10.45
N ALA A 303 -19.11 5.56 10.24
CA ALA A 303 -19.11 4.96 8.91
C ALA A 303 -20.13 5.64 7.98
N LYS A 304 -21.33 5.96 8.50
CA LYS A 304 -22.33 6.75 7.76
C LYS A 304 -21.85 8.17 7.44
N LYS A 305 -21.27 8.89 8.41
CA LYS A 305 -20.75 10.25 8.21
C LYS A 305 -19.69 10.29 7.10
N LYS A 306 -18.85 9.26 7.03
CA LYS A 306 -17.78 9.14 6.04
C LYS A 306 -18.24 8.52 4.71
N GLN A 307 -19.54 8.24 4.55
CA GLN A 307 -20.13 7.58 3.39
C GLN A 307 -19.48 6.21 3.07
N LYS A 308 -18.95 5.54 4.10
CA LYS A 308 -18.31 4.21 4.01
C LYS A 308 -19.09 3.15 4.78
N PHE A 309 -20.41 3.18 4.67
CA PHE A 309 -21.29 2.20 5.31
C PHE A 309 -21.82 1.24 4.24
N TYR A 310 -20.93 0.40 3.72
CA TYR A 310 -21.22 -0.54 2.65
C TYR A 310 -21.85 -1.82 3.22
N LYS A 311 -22.08 -2.81 2.34
CA LYS A 311 -22.77 -4.05 2.73
C LYS A 311 -21.97 -4.75 3.82
N MET A 312 -20.65 -4.86 3.68
CA MET A 312 -19.78 -5.49 4.68
C MET A 312 -19.92 -4.83 6.07
N GLU A 313 -19.77 -3.51 6.17
CA GLU A 313 -19.86 -2.82 7.46
C GLU A 313 -21.25 -2.96 8.09
N SER A 314 -22.29 -2.96 7.25
CA SER A 314 -23.67 -3.15 7.69
C SER A 314 -23.93 -4.55 8.24
N THR A 315 -23.37 -5.58 7.59
CA THR A 315 -23.43 -6.98 8.00
C THR A 315 -22.67 -7.17 9.31
N ILE A 316 -21.45 -6.63 9.45
CA ILE A 316 -20.70 -6.68 10.72
C ILE A 316 -21.54 -6.08 11.86
N ILE A 317 -22.07 -4.86 11.68
CA ILE A 317 -22.88 -4.20 12.72
C ILE A 317 -24.15 -5.00 13.06
N LYS A 318 -24.81 -5.58 12.04
CA LYS A 318 -26.01 -6.42 12.23
C LYS A 318 -25.70 -7.61 13.13
N TYR A 319 -24.64 -8.36 12.84
CA TYR A 319 -24.31 -9.57 13.59
C TYR A 319 -23.69 -9.28 14.95
N MET A 320 -22.84 -8.25 15.07
CA MET A 320 -22.35 -7.82 16.40
C MET A 320 -23.52 -7.49 17.34
N LYS A 321 -24.59 -6.86 16.83
CA LYS A 321 -25.80 -6.60 17.64
C LYS A 321 -26.57 -7.86 18.03
N LYS A 322 -26.58 -8.89 17.19
CA LYS A 322 -27.19 -10.18 17.53
C LYS A 322 -26.36 -10.88 18.60
N LEU A 323 -25.03 -10.92 18.42
CA LEU A 323 -24.09 -11.58 19.31
C LEU A 323 -24.10 -11.01 20.74
N ILE A 324 -24.17 -9.69 20.91
CA ILE A 324 -24.25 -9.08 22.26
C ILE A 324 -25.55 -9.40 23.00
N LYS A 325 -26.61 -9.79 22.28
CA LYS A 325 -27.90 -10.16 22.87
C LYS A 325 -27.98 -11.64 23.23
N ALA A 326 -27.11 -12.46 22.65
CA ALA A 326 -27.01 -13.87 23.00
C ALA A 326 -26.38 -14.00 24.38
N GLY A 327 -27.08 -14.67 25.29
CA GLY A 327 -26.67 -14.77 26.69
C GLY A 327 -25.56 -15.78 26.95
N ASN A 328 -25.26 -16.66 25.98
CA ASN A 328 -24.28 -17.73 26.12
C ASN A 328 -23.74 -18.22 24.76
N LYS A 329 -22.70 -19.05 24.80
CA LYS A 329 -22.04 -19.60 23.60
C LYS A 329 -22.98 -20.45 22.72
N PHE A 330 -23.94 -21.16 23.32
CA PHE A 330 -24.88 -22.00 22.59
C PHE A 330 -25.82 -21.15 21.71
N GLU A 331 -26.28 -20.01 22.23
CA GLU A 331 -27.05 -19.03 21.47
C GLU A 331 -26.20 -18.27 20.44
N GLN A 332 -24.90 -18.09 20.69
CA GLN A 332 -23.98 -17.42 19.75
C GLN A 332 -23.65 -18.28 18.53
N MET A 333 -23.55 -19.60 18.68
CA MET A 333 -23.14 -20.50 17.58
C MET A 333 -23.99 -20.36 16.30
N PRO A 334 -25.34 -20.46 16.34
CA PRO A 334 -26.16 -20.28 15.14
C PRO A 334 -26.03 -18.86 14.55
N ILE A 335 -25.75 -17.85 15.40
CA ILE A 335 -25.51 -16.48 14.93
C ILE A 335 -24.19 -16.40 14.16
N PHE A 336 -23.14 -17.10 14.61
CA PHE A 336 -21.87 -17.17 13.89
C PHE A 336 -22.00 -17.93 12.55
N GLU A 337 -22.78 -19.01 12.50
CA GLU A 337 -23.05 -19.74 11.25
C GLU A 337 -23.76 -18.85 10.23
N GLU A 338 -24.83 -18.16 10.65
CA GLU A 338 -25.51 -17.16 9.82
C GLU A 338 -24.57 -16.03 9.40
N PHE A 339 -23.70 -15.57 10.31
CA PHE A 339 -22.77 -14.48 10.04
C PHE A 339 -21.76 -14.90 8.97
N LYS A 340 -21.17 -16.09 9.11
CA LYS A 340 -20.22 -16.64 8.13
C LYS A 340 -20.87 -16.80 6.76
N ALA A 341 -22.06 -17.36 6.69
CA ALA A 341 -22.79 -17.54 5.43
C ALA A 341 -23.09 -16.20 4.73
N GLU A 342 -23.51 -15.17 5.48
CA GLU A 342 -23.75 -13.85 4.89
C GLU A 342 -22.45 -13.15 4.48
N ILE A 343 -21.38 -13.29 5.25
CA ILE A 343 -20.05 -12.76 4.91
C ILE A 343 -19.53 -13.41 3.62
N ASP A 344 -19.63 -14.73 3.48
CA ASP A 344 -19.21 -15.43 2.27
C ASP A 344 -19.95 -14.94 1.02
N GLU A 345 -21.25 -14.66 1.15
CA GLU A 345 -22.04 -14.09 0.06
C GLU A 345 -21.63 -12.63 -0.26
N VAL A 346 -21.36 -11.82 0.76
CA VAL A 346 -20.90 -10.43 0.58
C VAL A 346 -19.53 -10.40 -0.09
N LEU A 347 -18.62 -11.31 0.26
CA LEU A 347 -17.26 -11.37 -0.29
C LEU A 347 -17.20 -11.79 -1.77
N LYS A 348 -18.30 -12.32 -2.34
CA LYS A 348 -18.39 -12.57 -3.79
C LYS A 348 -18.37 -11.27 -4.61
N ASP A 349 -18.77 -10.15 -4.02
CA ASP A 349 -18.65 -8.84 -4.64
C ASP A 349 -17.19 -8.34 -4.50
N PRO A 350 -16.45 -8.15 -5.61
CA PRO A 350 -15.08 -7.66 -5.56
C PRO A 350 -14.92 -6.35 -4.79
N PHE A 351 -15.91 -5.45 -4.84
CA PHE A 351 -15.89 -4.17 -4.14
C PHE A 351 -15.96 -4.36 -2.61
N GLU A 352 -16.80 -5.29 -2.15
CA GLU A 352 -16.96 -5.63 -0.73
C GLU A 352 -15.83 -6.52 -0.22
N SER A 353 -15.18 -7.29 -1.10
CA SER A 353 -14.01 -8.11 -0.73
C SER A 353 -12.78 -7.30 -0.33
N VAL A 354 -12.74 -5.99 -0.61
CA VAL A 354 -11.63 -5.11 -0.19
C VAL A 354 -11.42 -5.06 1.33
N VAL A 355 -12.42 -5.39 2.16
CA VAL A 355 -12.29 -5.41 3.63
C VAL A 355 -11.25 -6.41 4.11
N THR A 356 -11.07 -7.51 3.37
CA THR A 356 -10.16 -8.59 3.78
C THR A 356 -8.71 -8.14 3.78
N GLU A 357 -8.37 -7.02 3.13
CA GLU A 357 -7.05 -6.39 3.18
C GLU A 357 -6.76 -5.71 4.53
N TYR A 358 -7.80 -5.42 5.32
CA TYR A 358 -7.68 -4.75 6.62
C TYR A 358 -7.92 -5.72 7.77
N PHE A 359 -8.88 -6.62 7.64
CA PHE A 359 -9.19 -7.58 8.68
C PHE A 359 -9.66 -8.91 8.09
N ASP A 360 -8.98 -9.99 8.47
CA ASP A 360 -9.36 -11.34 8.07
C ASP A 360 -10.55 -11.87 8.89
N ILE A 361 -11.72 -11.31 8.56
CA ILE A 361 -12.99 -11.67 9.17
C ILE A 361 -13.33 -13.15 8.99
N ASN A 362 -12.91 -13.76 7.88
CA ASN A 362 -13.18 -15.16 7.60
C ASN A 362 -12.46 -16.07 8.59
N THR A 363 -11.16 -15.87 8.79
CA THR A 363 -10.38 -16.68 9.74
C THR A 363 -10.86 -16.45 11.16
N TRP A 364 -11.26 -15.23 11.52
CA TRP A 364 -11.87 -14.98 12.83
C TRP A 364 -13.20 -15.73 13.01
N LEU A 365 -14.12 -15.68 12.05
CA LEU A 365 -15.39 -16.41 12.13
C LEU A 365 -15.19 -17.93 12.17
N GLU A 366 -14.27 -18.45 11.36
CA GLU A 366 -13.91 -19.86 11.36
C GLU A 366 -13.34 -20.31 12.71
N SER A 367 -12.58 -19.44 13.39
CA SER A 367 -12.09 -19.72 14.75
C SER A 367 -13.22 -19.90 15.76
N LYS A 368 -14.35 -19.19 15.56
CA LYS A 368 -15.53 -19.29 16.44
C LYS A 368 -16.35 -20.54 16.18
N LEU A 369 -16.44 -20.96 14.93
CA LEU A 369 -17.19 -22.14 14.53
C LEU A 369 -16.44 -23.43 14.85
N SER A 370 -15.14 -23.48 14.56
CA SER A 370 -14.31 -24.67 14.74
C SER A 370 -13.73 -24.83 16.16
N GLY A 371 -13.66 -23.74 16.93
CA GLY A 371 -12.99 -23.72 18.23
C GLY A 371 -11.46 -23.73 18.15
N LYS A 372 -10.88 -23.71 16.95
CA LYS A 372 -9.44 -23.55 16.73
C LYS A 372 -9.03 -22.09 16.89
N THR A 373 -7.77 -21.87 17.24
CA THR A 373 -7.17 -20.53 17.25
C THR A 373 -6.96 -20.01 15.83
N ILE A 374 -6.88 -18.68 15.68
CA ILE A 374 -6.53 -18.05 14.39
C ILE A 374 -5.16 -18.54 13.91
N GLU A 375 -4.21 -18.72 14.82
CA GLU A 375 -2.88 -19.26 14.52
C GLU A 375 -2.92 -20.66 13.90
N GLU A 376 -3.70 -21.58 14.49
CA GLU A 376 -3.87 -22.93 13.94
C GLU A 376 -4.50 -22.88 12.54
N LEU A 377 -5.55 -22.07 12.36
CA LEU A 377 -6.23 -21.93 11.07
C LEU A 377 -5.32 -21.34 9.99
N LYS A 378 -4.48 -20.36 10.32
CA LYS A 378 -3.50 -19.80 9.39
C LYS A 378 -2.50 -20.86 8.93
N ARG A 379 -1.98 -21.66 9.86
CA ARG A 379 -1.05 -22.75 9.53
C ARG A 379 -1.71 -23.82 8.66
N GLU A 380 -2.97 -24.15 8.92
CA GLU A 380 -3.74 -25.09 8.08
C GLU A 380 -3.96 -24.55 6.65
N GLN A 381 -4.33 -23.27 6.51
CA GLN A 381 -4.51 -22.64 5.20
C GLN A 381 -3.24 -22.68 4.34
N LEU A 382 -2.04 -22.64 4.95
CA LEU A 382 -0.77 -22.74 4.24
C LEU A 382 -0.52 -24.16 3.73
N THR A 383 -0.89 -25.19 4.50
CA THR A 383 -0.71 -26.59 4.08
C THR A 383 -1.64 -27.02 2.94
N LEU A 384 -2.71 -26.26 2.70
CA LEU A 384 -3.69 -26.51 1.64
C LEU A 384 -3.36 -25.78 0.33
N ARG A 385 -2.38 -24.87 0.34
CA ARG A 385 -1.86 -24.18 -0.85
C ARG A 385 -0.68 -24.95 -1.43
#